data_AF-A0A4W5KU71-F1
#
_entry.id   AF-A0A4W5KU71-F1
#
_cell.length_a   1.000
_cell.length_b   1.000
_cell.length_c   1.000
_cell.angle_alpha   90.00
_cell.angle_beta   90.00
_cell.angle_gamma   90.00
#
_symmetry.space_group_name_H-M   'P 1'
#
loop_
_entity.id
_entity.type
_entity.pdbx_description
1 polymer ?
#
loop_
_entity_poly.entity_id
_entity_poly.type
_entity_poly.pdbx_seq_one_letter_code
_entity_poly.pdbx_strand_id
1 'polypeptide(L)'
;MCMVYQVETIGDAYMVASGLPISNGMKHASEISTMALHFLCAIKLFKIRHLPNQSLSLRIGINSGPVVAGVVGTTMPRYCLFGDTVNTASRMESNSLREFHTPAPET
;
A
#
# COMPACT_ATOMS: atom_id res chain seq x y z
N MET A 1 1.66 7.73 -15.69
CA MET A 1 2.56 8.47 -14.79
C MET A 1 1.77 8.75 -13.50
N CYS A 2 1.96 7.98 -12.44
CA CYS A 2 1.31 8.23 -11.14
C CYS A 2 2.13 9.26 -10.38
N MET A 3 1.52 10.39 -10.01
CA MET A 3 2.14 11.47 -9.21
C MET A 3 1.95 11.16 -7.72
N VAL A 4 2.45 10.01 -7.29
CA VAL A 4 2.46 9.57 -5.89
C VAL A 4 3.96 9.52 -5.55
N TYR A 5 4.46 9.82 -4.35
CA TYR A 5 4.62 8.83 -3.29
C TYR A 5 5.42 9.46 -2.14
N GLN A 6 4.80 9.54 -0.98
CA GLN A 6 5.53 9.29 0.25
C GLN A 6 5.34 7.80 0.56
N VAL A 7 6.44 7.06 0.64
CA VAL A 7 6.44 5.66 1.05
C VAL A 7 7.04 5.57 2.44
N GLU A 8 6.26 5.05 3.38
CA GLU A 8 6.78 4.63 4.68
C GLU A 8 6.76 3.11 4.75
N THR A 9 7.85 2.54 5.27
CA THR A 9 7.96 1.11 5.53
C THR A 9 7.66 0.86 7.00
N ILE A 10 6.72 -0.04 7.27
CA ILE A 10 6.33 -0.45 8.63
C ILE A 10 6.44 -1.96 8.69
N GLY A 11 7.60 -2.46 9.09
CA GLY A 11 7.88 -3.91 9.09
C GLY A 11 7.87 -4.49 7.68
N ASP A 12 6.94 -5.40 7.41
CA ASP A 12 6.68 -6.03 6.11
C ASP A 12 5.64 -5.29 5.26
N ALA A 13 5.05 -4.21 5.80
CA ALA A 13 4.03 -3.41 5.12
C ALA A 13 4.62 -2.15 4.46
N TYR A 14 4.03 -1.79 3.33
CA TYR A 14 4.30 -0.55 2.61
C TYR A 14 3.09 0.37 2.67
N MET A 15 3.28 1.57 3.19
CA MET A 15 2.26 2.61 3.19
C MET A 15 2.51 3.59 2.05
N VAL A 16 1.46 3.93 1.32
CA VAL A 16 1.48 4.84 0.18
C VAL A 16 0.35 5.87 0.32
N ALA A 17 0.64 7.14 0.05
CA ALA A 17 -0.36 8.20 -0.03
C ALA A 17 -0.24 9.04 -1.31
N SER A 18 -1.40 9.42 -1.88
CA SER A 18 -1.53 10.33 -3.04
C SER A 18 -2.23 11.62 -2.62
N GLY A 19 -1.98 12.71 -3.35
CA GLY A 19 -2.52 14.04 -3.05
C GLY A 19 -1.73 14.80 -1.97
N LEU A 20 -0.47 14.41 -1.73
CA LEU A 20 0.43 15.03 -0.77
C LEU A 20 1.80 15.31 -1.39
N PRO A 21 2.49 16.39 -1.00
CA PRO A 21 1.98 17.49 -0.15
C PRO A 21 0.99 18.40 -0.88
N ILE A 22 0.91 18.28 -2.21
CA ILE A 22 0.02 19.06 -3.07
C ILE A 22 -1.23 18.23 -3.36
N SER A 23 -2.40 18.76 -3.01
CA SER A 23 -3.67 18.12 -3.33
C SER A 23 -3.85 17.98 -4.85
N ASN A 24 -4.21 16.78 -5.30
CA ASN A 24 -4.49 16.46 -6.70
C ASN A 24 -6.00 16.38 -6.98
N GLY A 25 -6.83 17.00 -6.13
CA GLY A 25 -8.29 16.96 -6.24
C GLY A 25 -8.82 15.55 -5.97
N MET A 26 -9.73 15.05 -6.81
CA MET A 26 -10.33 13.71 -6.64
C MET A 26 -9.50 12.58 -7.26
N LYS A 27 -8.30 12.88 -7.79
CA LYS A 27 -7.47 11.91 -8.50
C LYS A 27 -6.78 10.91 -7.57
N HIS A 28 -6.52 11.29 -6.31
CA HIS A 28 -5.83 10.43 -5.35
C HIS A 28 -6.48 9.04 -5.21
N ALA A 29 -7.81 8.97 -5.16
CA ALA A 29 -8.53 7.72 -4.98
C ALA A 29 -8.34 6.79 -6.18
N SER A 30 -8.43 7.35 -7.40
CA SER A 30 -8.20 6.60 -8.63
C SER A 30 -6.76 6.10 -8.73
N GLU A 31 -5.77 6.94 -8.45
CA GLU A 31 -4.36 6.57 -8.54
C GLU A 31 -4.00 5.43 -7.57
N ILE A 32 -4.44 5.53 -6.31
CA ILE A 32 -4.20 4.50 -5.30
C ILE A 32 -4.93 3.20 -5.65
N SER A 33 -6.17 3.29 -6.13
CA SER A 33 -6.93 2.10 -6.54
C SER A 33 -6.31 1.39 -7.76
N THR A 34 -5.88 2.16 -8.76
CA THR A 34 -5.19 1.60 -9.94
C THR A 34 -3.86 0.95 -9.53
N MET A 35 -3.09 1.59 -8.66
CA MET A 35 -1.85 1.01 -8.14
C MET A 35 -2.10 -0.29 -7.38
N ALA A 36 -3.12 -0.34 -6.52
CA ALA A 36 -3.48 -1.55 -5.79
C ALA A 36 -3.84 -2.70 -6.74
N LEU A 37 -4.61 -2.42 -7.80
CA LEU A 37 -4.94 -3.40 -8.83
C LEU A 37 -3.70 -3.90 -9.58
N HIS A 38 -2.77 -2.99 -9.92
CA HIS A 38 -1.51 -3.36 -10.55
C HIS A 38 -0.66 -4.28 -9.65
N PHE A 39 -0.63 -4.02 -8.34
CA PHE A 39 0.07 -4.90 -7.39
C PHE A 39 -0.57 -6.29 -7.32
N LEU A 40 -1.90 -6.36 -7.20
CA LEU A 40 -2.61 -7.65 -7.20
C LEU A 40 -2.35 -8.44 -8.49
N CYS A 41 -2.28 -7.77 -9.65
CA CYS A 41 -1.94 -8.42 -10.91
C CYS A 41 -0.48 -8.88 -10.96
N ALA A 42 0.46 -8.03 -10.51
CA ALA A 42 1.88 -8.34 -10.52
C ALA A 42 2.24 -9.52 -9.61
N ILE A 43 1.59 -9.62 -8.44
CA ILE A 43 1.83 -10.69 -7.48
C ILE A 43 1.42 -12.06 -8.00
N LYS A 44 0.40 -12.13 -8.86
CA LYS A 44 0.01 -13.39 -9.53
C LYS A 44 1.12 -13.96 -10.41
N LEU A 45 1.98 -13.10 -10.95
CA LEU A 45 3.11 -13.49 -11.80
C LEU A 45 4.42 -13.57 -11.02
N PHE A 46 4.45 -13.10 -9.77
CA PHE A 46 5.66 -13.01 -8.99
C PHE A 46 5.98 -14.33 -8.29
N LYS A 47 7.12 -14.93 -8.67
CA LYS A 47 7.68 -16.10 -7.98
C LYS A 47 8.87 -15.69 -7.12
N ILE A 48 8.87 -16.16 -5.87
CA ILE A 48 9.96 -15.90 -4.94
C ILE A 48 11.15 -16.77 -5.35
N ARG A 49 12.24 -16.14 -5.83
CA ARG A 49 13.44 -16.83 -6.32
C ARG A 49 14.03 -17.86 -5.35
N HIS A 50 13.92 -17.60 -4.05
CA HIS A 50 14.45 -18.45 -2.98
C HIS A 50 13.41 -19.39 -2.35
N LEU A 51 12.11 -19.23 -2.64
CA LEU A 51 11.03 -20.14 -2.23
C LEU A 51 10.04 -20.34 -3.39
N PRO A 52 10.39 -21.13 -4.43
CA PRO A 52 9.57 -21.28 -5.62
C PRO A 52 8.19 -21.92 -5.35
N ASN A 53 8.05 -22.67 -4.24
CA ASN A 53 6.81 -23.35 -3.87
C ASN A 53 5.90 -22.51 -2.96
N GLN A 54 6.33 -21.30 -2.56
CA GLN A 54 5.51 -20.40 -1.76
C GLN A 54 4.98 -19.26 -2.63
N SER A 55 3.66 -19.07 -2.56
CA SER A 55 2.99 -17.91 -3.13
C SER A 55 3.04 -16.73 -2.17
N LEU A 56 3.37 -15.55 -2.68
CA LEU A 56 3.24 -14.32 -1.90
C LEU A 56 1.74 -13.97 -1.77
N SER A 57 1.27 -13.79 -0.54
CA SER A 57 -0.08 -13.29 -0.28
C SER A 57 0.00 -11.82 0.08
N LEU A 58 -0.71 -10.96 -0.65
CA LEU A 58 -0.80 -9.54 -0.37
C LEU A 58 -2.17 -9.20 0.21
N ARG A 59 -2.15 -8.29 1.18
CA ARG A 59 -3.32 -7.62 1.73
C ARG A 59 -3.21 -6.13 1.42
N ILE A 60 -4.29 -5.52 0.98
CA ILE A 60 -4.33 -4.09 0.66
C ILE A 60 -5.54 -3.46 1.34
N GLY A 61 -5.29 -2.48 2.20
CA GLY A 61 -6.30 -1.59 2.76
C GLY A 61 -6.20 -0.21 2.11
N ILE A 62 -7.33 0.34 1.67
CA ILE A 62 -7.39 1.67 1.04
C ILE A 62 -8.48 2.46 1.75
N ASN A 63 -8.15 3.68 2.17
CA ASN A 63 -9.11 4.63 2.69
C ASN A 63 -8.77 6.04 2.19
N SER A 64 -9.78 6.90 2.05
CA SER A 64 -9.62 8.31 1.70
C SER A 64 -10.23 9.21 2.77
N GLY A 65 -9.61 10.37 2.97
CA GLY A 65 -10.05 11.31 4.00
C GLY A 65 -8.96 12.32 4.37
N PRO A 66 -9.26 13.25 5.28
CA PRO A 66 -8.30 14.22 5.76
C PRO A 66 -7.16 13.52 6.52
N VAL A 67 -5.95 14.05 6.36
CA VAL A 67 -4.75 13.54 7.01
C VAL A 67 -3.86 14.71 7.41
N VAL A 68 -3.15 14.57 8.51
CA VAL A 68 -2.14 15.52 8.96
C VAL A 68 -0.78 14.96 8.57
N ALA A 69 0.04 15.77 7.90
CA ALA A 69 1.39 15.40 7.54
C ALA A 69 2.39 16.32 8.25
N GLY A 70 3.47 15.75 8.77
CA GLY A 70 4.48 16.50 9.52
C GLY A 70 5.86 15.89 9.39
N VAL A 71 6.89 16.67 9.71
CA VAL A 71 8.26 16.17 9.78
C VAL A 71 8.59 15.84 11.24
N VAL A 72 9.00 14.60 11.48
CA VAL A 72 9.36 14.08 12.80
C VAL A 72 10.86 13.82 12.86
N GLY A 73 11.50 14.23 13.96
CA GLY A 73 12.93 14.03 14.21
C GLY A 73 13.76 15.28 13.85
N THR A 74 14.58 15.72 14.79
CA THR A 74 15.47 16.88 14.61
C THR A 74 16.75 16.53 13.86
N THR A 75 17.35 15.37 14.16
CA THR A 75 18.59 14.90 13.52
C THR A 75 18.33 14.09 12.25
N MET A 76 17.21 13.38 12.18
CA MET A 76 16.79 12.58 11.02
C MET A 76 15.33 12.87 10.71
N PRO A 77 15.03 13.93 9.94
CA PRO A 77 13.67 14.33 9.63
C PRO A 77 12.99 13.25 8.76
N ARG A 78 11.88 12.72 9.24
CA ARG A 78 10.99 11.83 8.51
C ARG A 78 9.68 12.53 8.26
N TYR A 79 9.28 12.63 7.01
CA TYR A 79 7.92 13.04 6.71
C TYR A 79 7.02 11.87 7.12
N CYS A 80 6.02 12.13 7.96
CA CYS A 80 5.12 11.13 8.55
C CYS A 80 3.67 11.57 8.41
N LEU A 81 2.78 10.60 8.24
CA LEU A 81 1.34 10.82 8.09
C LEU A 81 0.59 10.37 9.35
N PHE A 82 -0.31 11.21 9.83
CA PHE A 82 -1.09 11.00 11.04
C PHE A 82 -2.58 11.30 10.80
N GLY A 83 -3.43 10.59 11.52
CA GLY A 83 -4.88 10.84 11.56
C GLY A 83 -5.72 9.58 11.40
N ASP A 84 -7.03 9.73 11.61
CA ASP A 84 -7.98 8.61 11.57
C ASP A 84 -8.06 7.93 10.21
N THR A 85 -7.82 8.67 9.12
CA THR A 85 -7.77 8.12 7.77
C THR A 85 -6.70 7.04 7.63
N VAL A 86 -5.51 7.28 8.20
CA VAL A 86 -4.38 6.33 8.19
C VAL A 86 -4.69 5.11 9.05
N ASN A 87 -5.21 5.34 10.26
CA ASN A 87 -5.60 4.26 11.17
C ASN A 87 -6.70 3.37 10.57
N THR A 88 -7.66 3.97 9.86
CA THR A 88 -8.73 3.26 9.18
C THR A 88 -8.19 2.45 8.00
N ALA A 89 -7.28 3.01 7.20
CA ALA A 89 -6.62 2.26 6.12
C ALA A 89 -5.85 1.05 6.65
N SER A 90 -5.11 1.22 7.75
CA SER A 90 -4.41 0.12 8.42
C SER A 90 -5.38 -0.96 8.91
N ARG A 91 -6.50 -0.58 9.54
CA ARG A 91 -7.55 -1.53 9.92
C ARG A 91 -8.17 -2.23 8.72
N MET A 92 -8.34 -1.56 7.59
CA MET A 92 -8.86 -2.16 6.37
C MET A 92 -7.88 -3.20 5.80
N GLU A 93 -6.56 -2.96 5.88
CA GLU A 93 -5.56 -3.96 5.51
C GLU A 93 -5.58 -5.16 6.47
N SER A 94 -5.62 -4.89 7.78
CA SER A 94 -5.50 -5.95 8.77
C SER A 94 -6.76 -6.83 8.85
N ASN A 95 -7.92 -6.29 8.50
CA ASN A 95 -9.17 -7.04 8.37
C ASN A 95 -9.42 -7.58 6.95
N SER A 96 -8.55 -7.33 5.98
CA SER A 96 -8.76 -7.85 4.62
C SER A 96 -8.48 -9.35 4.58
N LEU A 97 -9.25 -10.08 3.78
CA LEU A 97 -8.96 -11.48 3.50
C LEU A 97 -7.62 -11.60 2.77
N ARG A 98 -6.88 -12.66 3.10
CA ARG A 98 -5.66 -13.03 2.37
C ARG A 98 -6.08 -13.70 1.08
N GLU A 99 -5.78 -13.09 -0.07
CA GLU A 99 -5.80 -13.85 -1.31
C GLU A 99 -4.61 -14.82 -1.28
N PHE A 100 -4.92 -16.11 -1.12
CA PHE A 100 -3.96 -17.19 -1.33
C PHE A 100 -3.95 -17.51 -2.81
N HIS A 101 -2.85 -17.22 -3.50
CA HIS A 101 -2.64 -17.79 -4.82
C HIS A 101 -2.21 -19.25 -4.64
N THR A 102 -3.17 -20.18 -4.62
CA THR A 102 -2.82 -21.58 -4.81
C THR A 102 -2.28 -21.74 -6.23
N PRO A 103 -1.01 -22.17 -6.42
CA PRO A 103 -0.56 -22.55 -7.74
C PRO A 103 -1.53 -23.62 -8.26
N ALA A 104 -2.07 -23.41 -9.47
CA ALA A 104 -2.95 -24.39 -10.10
C ALA A 104 -2.23 -25.75 -10.15
N PRO A 105 -2.91 -26.87 -9.88
CA PRO A 105 -2.29 -28.18 -10.00
C PRO A 105 -1.80 -28.34 -11.44
N GLU A 106 -0.51 -28.62 -11.59
CA GLU A 106 0.09 -28.95 -12.88
C GLU A 106 -0.53 -30.29 -13.35
N THR A 107 -1.42 -30.24 -14.34
CA THR A 107 -1.88 -31.40 -15.11
C THR A 107 -0.99 -31.63 -16.31
#